data_AF-A0A960PFS1-F1
#
_entry.id   AF-A0A960PFS1-F1
#
_cell.length_a   1.000
_cell.length_b   1.000
_cell.length_c   1.000
_cell.angle_alpha   90.00
_cell.angle_beta   90.00
_cell.angle_gamma   90.00
#
_symmetry.space_group_name_H-M   'P 1'
#
loop_
_entity.id
_entity.type
_entity.pdbx_description
1 polymer ?
#
loop_
_entity_poly.entity_id
_entity_poly.type
_entity_poly.pdbx_seq_one_letter_code
_entity_poly.pdbx_strand_id
1 'polypeptide(L)'
;MIGRILLVFSFVVFGGLGLIAAQDKVSEIKLSVLPKTAKIRPHETAIIQTEFYGTKKKSFLGSLVDEATGKSSQIQSTSWKATVANNAGMLSKPFLFQKEGERVKSGFANFLKQGLEAAAAKDSVLYTAPGKPGKYTIKITNGGLSKDIVIVVSNSAPSSNRGKRKSFPAEAPSSDPYFYLAEHYAPFIAQETWFEPGADHLVRADYDGDWKADNNWENLDKGSPQAYVYYTVIESETHWFLIYNFFHARDYSDVCVVGTCHENDNEGLIMTVRKNKTKFGELEVMETLAHNNIYSFSNDSSIKKGVHDIDGKIEFYKKTTPIVFIEAGGHGVYSSSAKGSLFSAEKMEFKSHTGITYVYKNKAEIPTGGNNRNVGYALLPIYDQWWSKGNQKTADANDTFDDFYAYQPFGDRPGTSAEFISGAFKGRTASENKAKPFWGWHDKRTRDKKVLNTGQWALDPAYSVSQNLSFPSDKPVSTTYIFNPFLAVQQKEVP
;
A
#
# COMPACT_ATOMS: atom_id res chain seq x y z
N MET A 1 37.64 -25.57 10.40
CA MET A 1 36.82 -25.45 11.63
C MET A 1 36.17 -24.07 11.62
N ILE A 2 34.86 -24.02 11.39
CA ILE A 2 33.87 -23.02 11.83
C ILE A 2 32.54 -23.57 11.28
N GLY A 3 31.61 -23.82 12.20
CA GLY A 3 30.46 -24.70 12.01
C GLY A 3 29.36 -24.11 11.13
N ARG A 4 28.88 -24.93 10.20
CA ARG A 4 27.58 -24.77 9.53
C ARG A 4 26.49 -25.13 10.53
N ILE A 5 25.61 -24.19 10.87
CA ILE A 5 24.35 -24.51 11.54
C ILE A 5 23.34 -24.90 10.46
N LEU A 6 23.14 -26.21 10.34
CA LEU A 6 22.10 -26.83 9.54
C LEU A 6 20.80 -26.77 10.36
N LEU A 7 19.87 -25.90 9.98
CA LEU A 7 18.52 -25.89 10.56
C LEU A 7 17.72 -27.05 9.94
N VAL A 8 17.80 -28.21 10.59
CA VAL A 8 16.94 -29.36 10.30
C VAL A 8 15.57 -29.07 10.89
N PHE A 9 14.58 -28.81 10.03
CA PHE A 9 13.17 -28.88 10.41
C PHE A 9 12.82 -30.37 10.61
N SER A 10 12.96 -30.85 11.84
CA SER A 10 12.34 -32.11 12.24
C SER A 10 10.84 -31.90 12.30
N PHE A 11 10.12 -32.49 11.34
CA PHE A 11 8.68 -32.74 11.43
C PHE A 11 8.43 -33.66 12.63
N VAL A 12 8.08 -33.07 13.77
CA VAL A 12 7.41 -33.81 14.84
C VAL A 12 5.94 -33.90 14.44
N VAL A 13 5.54 -35.10 14.03
CA VAL A 13 4.13 -35.48 13.90
C VAL A 13 3.54 -35.45 15.31
N PHE A 14 2.90 -34.34 15.69
CA PHE A 14 2.01 -34.32 16.84
C PHE A 14 0.71 -35.04 16.46
N GLY A 15 0.57 -36.27 16.96
CA GLY A 15 -0.71 -36.96 17.00
C GLY A 15 -1.76 -36.09 17.70
N GLY A 16 -2.96 -36.05 17.13
CA GLY A 16 -4.05 -35.20 17.55
C GLY A 16 -4.46 -35.43 19.00
N LEU A 17 -4.19 -34.43 19.83
CA LEU A 17 -4.97 -34.11 21.02
C LEU A 17 -5.32 -32.62 20.87
N GLY A 18 -6.57 -32.35 20.50
CA GLY A 18 -7.10 -31.00 20.42
C GLY A 18 -7.09 -30.35 21.80
N LEU A 19 -6.01 -29.63 22.11
CA LEU A 19 -6.00 -28.66 23.19
C LEU A 19 -6.90 -27.49 22.76
N ILE A 20 -8.19 -27.59 23.07
CA ILE A 20 -9.08 -26.43 23.08
C ILE A 20 -8.53 -25.52 24.17
N ALA A 21 -7.81 -24.47 23.78
CA ALA A 21 -7.47 -23.39 24.70
C ALA A 21 -8.77 -22.87 25.33
N ALA A 22 -8.87 -22.92 26.65
CA ALA A 22 -10.03 -22.42 27.36
C ALA A 22 -10.17 -20.91 27.10
N GLN A 23 -11.26 -20.50 26.45
CA GLN A 23 -11.53 -19.09 26.17
C GLN A 23 -12.07 -18.37 27.42
N ASP A 24 -11.65 -17.11 27.60
CA ASP A 24 -12.19 -16.24 28.65
C ASP A 24 -13.72 -16.08 28.51
N LYS A 25 -14.43 -16.06 29.65
CA LYS A 25 -15.88 -15.88 29.64
C LYS A 25 -16.21 -14.38 29.70
N VAL A 26 -16.59 -13.82 28.56
CA VAL A 26 -17.15 -12.46 28.47
C VAL A 26 -18.55 -12.43 29.08
N SER A 27 -18.80 -11.46 29.96
CA SER A 27 -20.09 -11.22 30.62
C SER A 27 -20.73 -9.89 30.22
N GLU A 28 -19.96 -8.92 29.77
CA GLU A 28 -20.45 -7.59 29.38
C GLU A 28 -19.63 -7.01 28.21
N ILE A 29 -20.32 -6.28 27.33
CA ILE A 29 -19.73 -5.47 26.24
C ILE A 29 -20.07 -4.00 26.53
N LYS A 30 -19.05 -3.15 26.64
CA LYS A 30 -19.22 -1.69 26.66
C LYS A 30 -18.73 -1.10 25.34
N LEU A 31 -19.43 -0.06 24.87
CA LEU A 31 -19.14 0.63 23.63
C LEU A 31 -18.90 2.11 23.90
N SER A 32 -17.87 2.68 23.30
CA SER A 32 -17.67 4.12 23.18
C SER A 32 -17.60 4.50 21.70
N VAL A 33 -17.82 5.78 21.40
CA VAL A 33 -17.75 6.30 20.03
C VAL A 33 -17.00 7.62 19.96
N LEU A 34 -16.25 7.80 18.89
CA LEU A 34 -15.65 9.06 18.48
C LEU A 34 -16.22 9.45 17.11
N PRO A 35 -16.80 10.66 16.95
CA PRO A 35 -16.98 11.67 18.00
C PRO A 35 -18.00 11.21 19.07
N LYS A 36 -17.80 11.66 20.33
CA LYS A 36 -18.66 11.30 21.48
C LYS A 36 -20.14 11.65 21.28
N THR A 37 -20.43 12.57 20.37
CA THR A 37 -21.80 12.96 20.00
C THR A 37 -22.56 11.87 19.25
N ALA A 38 -21.86 10.85 18.73
CA ALA A 38 -22.40 9.84 17.81
C ALA A 38 -23.10 10.46 16.59
N LYS A 39 -22.70 11.67 16.21
CA LYS A 39 -23.28 12.47 15.12
C LYS A 39 -22.18 12.83 14.14
N ILE A 40 -22.33 12.38 12.89
CA ILE A 40 -21.38 12.62 11.80
C ILE A 40 -22.11 13.04 10.53
N ARG A 41 -21.39 13.62 9.56
CA ARG A 41 -21.96 13.96 8.25
C ARG A 41 -21.99 12.73 7.33
N PRO A 42 -22.77 12.76 6.22
CA PRO A 42 -22.66 11.75 5.18
C PRO A 42 -21.22 11.55 4.72
N HIS A 43 -20.83 10.30 4.51
CA HIS A 43 -19.48 9.86 4.13
C HIS A 43 -18.34 10.12 5.13
N GLU A 44 -18.61 10.79 6.24
CA GLU A 44 -17.63 10.90 7.33
C GLU A 44 -17.61 9.62 8.18
N THR A 45 -16.63 9.55 9.08
CA THR A 45 -16.32 8.36 9.84
C THR A 45 -16.56 8.54 11.34
N ALA A 46 -16.87 7.44 12.02
CA ALA A 46 -16.87 7.34 13.47
C ALA A 46 -16.09 6.11 13.90
N ILE A 47 -15.30 6.23 14.97
CA ILE A 47 -14.61 5.09 15.58
C ILE A 47 -15.50 4.56 16.68
N ILE A 48 -15.77 3.25 16.65
CA ILE A 48 -16.50 2.53 17.70
C ILE A 48 -15.48 1.68 18.43
N GLN A 49 -15.24 2.00 19.70
CA GLN A 49 -14.37 1.19 20.56
C GLN A 49 -15.21 0.23 21.39
N THR A 50 -14.63 -0.91 21.69
CA THR A 50 -15.26 -2.04 22.36
C THR A 50 -14.42 -2.43 23.57
N GLU A 51 -15.07 -2.56 24.72
CA GLU A 51 -14.44 -3.08 25.94
C GLU A 51 -15.22 -4.31 26.38
N PHE A 52 -14.50 -5.40 26.64
CA PHE A 52 -15.08 -6.65 27.11
C PHE A 52 -14.76 -6.83 28.59
N TYR A 53 -15.77 -7.16 29.39
CA TYR A 53 -15.60 -7.47 30.81
C TYR A 53 -16.02 -8.92 31.08
N GLY A 54 -15.29 -9.58 31.96
CA GLY A 54 -15.48 -10.99 32.22
C GLY A 54 -14.53 -11.53 33.28
N THR A 55 -14.52 -12.85 33.42
CA THR A 55 -13.63 -13.55 34.34
C THR A 55 -12.55 -14.27 33.54
N LYS A 56 -11.27 -13.93 33.79
CA LYS A 56 -10.12 -14.69 33.25
C LYS A 56 -10.08 -16.09 33.85
N LYS A 57 -9.90 -17.12 33.02
CA LYS A 57 -9.61 -18.48 33.53
C LYS A 57 -8.09 -18.73 33.55
N LYS A 58 -7.60 -19.48 34.55
CA LYS A 58 -6.17 -19.82 34.69
C LYS A 58 -5.65 -20.48 33.40
N SER A 59 -4.59 -19.92 32.82
CA SER A 59 -3.85 -20.53 31.72
C SER A 59 -3.06 -21.74 32.22
N PHE A 60 -3.06 -22.84 31.47
CA PHE A 60 -2.36 -24.08 31.81
C PHE A 60 -0.82 -23.99 31.65
N LEU A 61 -0.30 -22.95 30.97
CA LEU A 61 1.11 -22.87 30.57
C LEU A 61 1.85 -21.59 31.00
N GLY A 62 1.25 -20.73 31.83
CA GLY A 62 1.85 -19.45 32.22
C GLY A 62 1.71 -19.13 33.71
N SER A 63 2.80 -19.37 34.45
CA SER A 63 3.31 -18.58 35.58
C SER A 63 2.40 -18.28 36.79
N LEU A 64 2.86 -18.79 37.93
CA LEU A 64 2.74 -18.42 39.37
C LEU A 64 2.36 -16.97 39.82
N VAL A 65 1.72 -16.12 39.01
CA VAL A 65 1.44 -14.71 39.37
C VAL A 65 -0.04 -14.29 39.26
N ASP A 66 -0.89 -15.01 38.52
CA ASP A 66 -2.31 -14.63 38.39
C ASP A 66 -3.22 -15.50 39.27
N GLU A 67 -3.60 -14.96 40.44
CA GLU A 67 -4.74 -15.49 41.21
C GLU A 67 -6.05 -15.29 40.43
N ALA A 68 -6.83 -16.36 40.30
CA ALA A 68 -8.19 -16.27 39.78
C ALA A 68 -9.05 -15.52 40.81
N THR A 69 -9.24 -14.22 40.62
CA THR A 69 -9.89 -13.37 41.64
C THR A 69 -11.42 -13.50 41.71
N GLY A 70 -12.05 -14.24 40.79
CA GLY A 70 -13.53 -14.34 40.70
C GLY A 70 -14.24 -13.01 40.44
N LYS A 71 -13.51 -11.89 40.37
CA LYS A 71 -14.01 -10.55 40.10
C LYS A 71 -14.00 -10.30 38.59
N SER A 72 -15.10 -9.75 38.08
CA SER A 72 -15.17 -9.30 36.70
C SER A 72 -14.14 -8.18 36.48
N SER A 73 -13.31 -8.32 35.46
CA SER A 73 -12.33 -7.33 35.04
C SER A 73 -12.37 -7.18 33.52
N GLN A 74 -11.73 -6.13 33.00
CA GLN A 74 -11.58 -5.97 31.56
C GLN A 74 -10.70 -7.10 31.02
N ILE A 75 -11.19 -7.77 29.98
CA ILE A 75 -10.52 -8.88 29.30
C ILE A 75 -10.39 -8.58 27.81
N GLN A 76 -9.44 -9.24 27.17
CA GLN A 76 -9.29 -9.17 25.73
C GLN A 76 -10.19 -10.21 25.08
N SER A 77 -10.73 -9.89 23.90
CA SER A 77 -11.46 -10.86 23.10
C SER A 77 -11.13 -10.72 21.64
N THR A 78 -10.90 -11.86 20.99
CA THR A 78 -10.60 -11.97 19.56
C THR A 78 -11.78 -12.49 18.74
N SER A 79 -12.87 -12.87 19.40
CA SER A 79 -14.03 -13.55 18.79
C SER A 79 -15.21 -12.61 18.48
N TRP A 80 -15.05 -11.31 18.70
CA TRP A 80 -16.14 -10.35 18.50
C TRP A 80 -16.33 -10.00 17.03
N LYS A 81 -17.52 -9.54 16.69
CA LYS A 81 -17.88 -9.10 15.33
C LYS A 81 -18.65 -7.80 15.39
N ALA A 82 -18.37 -6.91 14.45
CA ALA A 82 -19.21 -5.74 14.18
C ALA A 82 -20.05 -6.00 12.92
N THR A 83 -21.32 -5.67 12.97
CA THR A 83 -22.20 -5.73 11.81
C THR A 83 -23.05 -4.48 11.70
N VAL A 84 -23.37 -4.12 10.46
CA VAL A 84 -24.29 -3.05 10.10
C VAL A 84 -25.19 -3.59 9.00
N ALA A 85 -26.43 -3.11 8.92
CA ALA A 85 -27.35 -3.54 7.87
C ALA A 85 -26.80 -3.22 6.47
N ASN A 86 -27.29 -3.93 5.45
CA ASN A 86 -26.95 -3.61 4.07
C ASN A 86 -27.34 -2.16 3.75
N ASN A 87 -26.48 -1.45 3.01
CA ASN A 87 -26.65 -0.03 2.65
C ASN A 87 -26.67 0.96 3.83
N ALA A 88 -26.32 0.53 5.05
CA ALA A 88 -26.29 1.38 6.24
C ALA A 88 -24.89 1.92 6.56
N GLY A 89 -24.02 2.02 5.56
CA GLY A 89 -22.62 2.40 5.71
C GLY A 89 -21.71 1.18 5.73
N MET A 90 -20.48 1.36 6.21
CA MET A 90 -19.45 0.34 6.15
C MET A 90 -18.60 0.28 7.40
N LEU A 91 -18.04 -0.90 7.66
CA LEU A 91 -17.17 -1.17 8.79
C LEU A 91 -15.80 -1.60 8.28
N SER A 92 -14.75 -1.02 8.86
CA SER A 92 -13.38 -1.48 8.65
C SER A 92 -13.17 -2.86 9.28
N LYS A 93 -12.05 -3.50 8.92
CA LYS A 93 -11.48 -4.56 9.73
C LYS A 93 -11.21 -4.03 11.15
N PRO A 94 -11.31 -4.86 12.21
CA PRO A 94 -10.94 -4.45 13.56
C PRO A 94 -9.51 -3.97 13.65
N PHE A 95 -9.27 -2.95 14.48
CA PHE A 95 -7.95 -2.39 14.75
C PHE A 95 -7.78 -2.08 16.24
N LEU A 96 -6.53 -1.90 16.68
CA LEU A 96 -6.21 -1.42 18.02
C LEU A 96 -6.25 0.11 18.03
N PHE A 97 -7.11 0.71 18.86
CA PHE A 97 -7.18 2.16 18.94
C PHE A 97 -5.97 2.75 19.67
N GLN A 98 -5.18 3.55 18.95
CA GLN A 98 -4.09 4.31 19.54
C GLN A 98 -4.61 5.61 20.16
N LYS A 99 -4.26 5.87 21.43
CA LYS A 99 -4.59 7.16 22.06
C LYS A 99 -3.62 8.23 21.57
N GLU A 100 -4.13 9.44 21.38
CA GLU A 100 -3.33 10.63 21.01
C GLU A 100 -2.15 10.79 21.99
N GLY A 101 -0.91 10.70 21.49
CA GLY A 101 0.31 10.82 22.29
C GLY A 101 0.98 9.52 22.75
N GLU A 102 0.45 8.33 22.41
CA GLU A 102 1.18 7.07 22.62
C GLU A 102 2.38 6.98 21.65
N ARG A 103 3.53 7.44 22.13
CA ARG A 103 4.79 7.37 21.39
C ARG A 103 5.16 5.92 21.08
N VAL A 104 5.49 5.67 19.81
CA VAL A 104 6.20 4.49 19.30
C VAL A 104 7.34 4.14 20.25
N LYS A 105 7.24 2.99 20.94
CA LYS A 105 8.35 2.48 21.76
C LYS A 105 9.31 1.72 20.86
N SER A 106 10.51 2.24 20.66
CA SER A 106 11.56 1.54 19.92
C SER A 106 12.07 0.30 20.68
N GLY A 107 12.48 -0.74 19.94
CA GLY A 107 13.23 -1.90 20.48
C GLY A 107 12.63 -3.29 20.19
N PHE A 108 13.49 -4.26 19.86
CA PHE A 108 13.14 -5.64 19.49
C PHE A 108 12.44 -6.45 20.62
N ALA A 109 12.68 -6.11 21.89
CA ALA A 109 11.97 -6.71 23.02
C ALA A 109 10.53 -6.17 23.18
N ASN A 110 10.31 -4.89 22.85
CA ASN A 110 8.97 -4.31 22.77
C ASN A 110 8.22 -4.83 21.54
N PHE A 111 8.92 -5.18 20.45
CA PHE A 111 8.39 -5.84 19.24
C PHE A 111 7.73 -7.19 19.53
N LEU A 112 8.39 -8.09 20.28
CA LEU A 112 7.81 -9.39 20.64
C LEU A 112 6.61 -9.23 21.58
N LYS A 113 6.71 -8.31 22.55
CA LYS A 113 5.66 -8.09 23.54
C LYS A 113 4.43 -7.40 22.94
N GLN A 114 4.61 -6.32 22.18
CA GLN A 114 3.50 -5.63 21.48
C GLN A 114 2.96 -6.46 20.32
N GLY A 115 3.79 -7.17 19.55
CA GLY A 115 3.31 -8.01 18.44
C GLY A 115 2.42 -9.17 18.91
N LEU A 116 2.78 -9.81 20.04
CA LEU A 116 1.98 -10.90 20.64
C LEU A 116 0.75 -10.38 21.42
N GLU A 117 0.84 -9.25 22.11
CA GLU A 117 -0.29 -8.67 22.86
C GLU A 117 -1.29 -7.94 21.94
N ALA A 118 -0.84 -7.24 20.90
CA ALA A 118 -1.68 -6.43 20.01
C ALA A 118 -2.38 -7.23 18.89
N ALA A 119 -1.84 -8.39 18.50
CA ALA A 119 -2.57 -9.34 17.63
C ALA A 119 -3.83 -9.89 18.33
N ALA A 120 -3.88 -9.87 19.66
CA ALA A 120 -4.99 -10.37 20.48
C ALA A 120 -5.94 -9.27 21.02
N ALA A 121 -5.65 -8.00 20.76
CA ALA A 121 -6.27 -6.86 21.46
C ALA A 121 -7.03 -5.86 20.56
N LYS A 122 -7.37 -6.22 19.32
CA LYS A 122 -8.14 -5.33 18.44
C LYS A 122 -9.46 -4.98 19.12
N ASP A 123 -9.66 -3.70 19.40
CA ASP A 123 -10.72 -3.21 20.26
C ASP A 123 -11.67 -2.26 19.53
N SER A 124 -11.40 -1.92 18.27
CA SER A 124 -12.12 -0.86 17.58
C SER A 124 -12.45 -1.20 16.12
N VAL A 125 -13.50 -0.58 15.60
CA VAL A 125 -13.82 -0.54 14.16
C VAL A 125 -14.13 0.87 13.73
N LEU A 126 -13.79 1.19 12.48
CA LEU A 126 -14.14 2.44 11.83
C LEU A 126 -15.45 2.23 11.09
N TYR A 127 -16.47 3.02 11.44
CA TYR A 127 -17.71 3.12 10.71
C TYR A 127 -17.65 4.28 9.71
N THR A 128 -17.88 4.02 8.43
CA THR A 128 -18.06 5.07 7.40
C THR A 128 -19.54 5.23 7.08
N ALA A 129 -20.06 6.44 7.25
CA ALA A 129 -21.46 6.75 7.01
C ALA A 129 -21.85 6.60 5.53
N PRO A 130 -23.08 6.14 5.22
CA PRO A 130 -23.60 6.23 3.86
C PRO A 130 -23.86 7.69 3.47
N GLY A 131 -24.13 7.93 2.19
CA GLY A 131 -24.49 9.27 1.68
C GLY A 131 -25.85 9.77 2.16
N LYS A 132 -26.71 8.87 2.66
CA LYS A 132 -28.08 9.20 3.10
C LYS A 132 -28.10 9.59 4.59
N PRO A 133 -28.68 10.73 4.96
CA PRO A 133 -28.94 11.05 6.37
C PRO A 133 -29.91 10.05 7.03
N GLY A 134 -29.71 9.76 8.31
CA GLY A 134 -30.52 8.78 9.02
C GLY A 134 -29.92 8.36 10.36
N LYS A 135 -30.58 7.38 11.01
CA LYS A 135 -30.05 6.69 12.18
C LYS A 135 -29.62 5.29 11.77
N TYR A 136 -28.39 4.94 12.07
CA TYR A 136 -27.79 3.67 11.69
C TYR A 136 -27.31 2.93 12.93
N THR A 137 -27.77 1.68 13.08
CA THR A 137 -27.40 0.84 14.21
C THR A 137 -26.25 -0.07 13.83
N ILE A 138 -25.16 0.00 14.58
CA ILE A 138 -24.06 -0.94 14.52
C ILE A 138 -24.20 -1.90 15.69
N LYS A 139 -24.12 -3.19 15.40
CA LYS A 139 -24.23 -4.27 16.38
C LYS A 139 -22.86 -4.89 16.60
N ILE A 140 -22.42 -4.91 17.85
CA ILE A 140 -21.25 -5.67 18.28
C ILE A 140 -21.73 -6.96 18.94
N THR A 141 -21.18 -8.10 18.54
CA THR A 141 -21.47 -9.41 19.14
C THR A 141 -20.21 -10.09 19.63
N ASN A 142 -20.34 -10.90 20.69
CA ASN A 142 -19.27 -11.76 21.20
C ASN A 142 -19.89 -13.00 21.84
N GLY A 143 -19.78 -14.15 21.18
CA GLY A 143 -20.54 -15.35 21.56
C GLY A 143 -22.05 -15.07 21.58
N GLY A 144 -22.70 -15.32 22.72
CA GLY A 144 -24.13 -15.04 22.93
C GLY A 144 -24.45 -13.59 23.34
N LEU A 145 -23.45 -12.73 23.56
CA LEU A 145 -23.64 -11.34 23.95
C LEU A 145 -23.75 -10.43 22.73
N SER A 146 -24.56 -9.38 22.85
CA SER A 146 -24.69 -8.34 21.84
C SER A 146 -24.92 -6.97 22.48
N LYS A 147 -24.33 -5.94 21.88
CA LYS A 147 -24.55 -4.53 22.24
C LYS A 147 -24.66 -3.70 20.98
N ASP A 148 -25.61 -2.77 20.98
CA ASP A 148 -25.89 -1.90 19.84
C ASP A 148 -25.45 -0.47 20.14
N ILE A 149 -25.00 0.23 19.11
CA ILE A 149 -24.76 1.68 19.13
C ILE A 149 -25.42 2.33 17.92
N VAL A 150 -26.04 3.49 18.12
CA VAL A 150 -26.73 4.23 17.06
C VAL A 150 -25.89 5.44 16.67
N ILE A 151 -25.54 5.53 15.39
CA ILE A 151 -24.89 6.69 14.78
C ILE A 151 -25.94 7.49 14.02
N VAL A 152 -25.97 8.80 14.27
CA VAL A 152 -26.85 9.73 13.57
C VAL A 152 -26.06 10.41 12.46
N VAL A 153 -26.45 10.16 11.21
CA VAL A 153 -25.89 10.81 10.03
C VAL A 153 -26.76 12.01 9.68
N SER A 154 -26.19 13.22 9.74
CA SER A 154 -26.90 14.46 9.48
C SER A 154 -26.01 15.46 8.75
N ASN A 155 -26.59 16.16 7.76
CA ASN A 155 -25.92 17.28 7.08
C ASN A 155 -25.55 18.42 8.05
N SER A 156 -26.26 18.54 9.17
CA SER A 156 -26.02 19.55 10.20
C SER A 156 -25.03 19.12 11.27
N ALA A 157 -24.49 17.90 11.22
CA ALA A 157 -23.48 17.46 12.16
C ALA A 157 -22.20 18.32 12.03
N PRO A 158 -21.42 18.50 13.10
CA PRO A 158 -20.06 19.03 12.97
C PRO A 158 -19.25 18.15 12.01
N SER A 159 -18.56 18.77 11.06
CA SER A 159 -17.68 18.06 10.13
C SER A 159 -16.40 17.64 10.87
N SER A 160 -15.98 16.39 10.73
CA SER A 160 -14.61 16.00 11.13
C SER A 160 -13.56 16.56 10.17
N ASN A 161 -13.97 16.93 8.95
CA ASN A 161 -13.14 17.56 7.94
C ASN A 161 -12.83 19.02 8.34
N ARG A 162 -11.67 19.25 8.98
CA ARG A 162 -11.27 20.54 9.60
C ARG A 162 -10.85 21.64 8.63
N GLY A 163 -11.40 21.65 7.41
CA GLY A 163 -11.31 22.78 6.50
C GLY A 163 -9.89 23.17 6.08
N LYS A 164 -9.40 22.51 5.04
CA LYS A 164 -8.81 23.09 3.81
C LYS A 164 -8.43 21.90 2.94
N ARG A 165 -9.14 21.71 1.83
CA ARG A 165 -8.66 20.85 0.75
C ARG A 165 -7.97 21.80 -0.20
N LYS A 166 -6.63 21.77 -0.29
CA LYS A 166 -6.02 22.32 -1.49
C LYS A 166 -6.66 21.61 -2.69
N SER A 167 -6.84 22.33 -3.78
CA SER A 167 -7.33 21.75 -5.01
C SER A 167 -6.36 22.13 -6.11
N PHE A 168 -5.92 21.13 -6.85
CA PHE A 168 -5.14 21.30 -8.05
C PHE A 168 -6.09 21.51 -9.22
N PRO A 169 -5.75 22.42 -10.15
CA PRO A 169 -6.47 22.53 -11.40
C PRO A 169 -6.34 21.23 -12.21
N ALA A 170 -7.10 21.13 -13.31
CA ALA A 170 -6.88 20.06 -14.27
C ALA A 170 -5.44 20.12 -14.82
N GLU A 171 -4.82 18.96 -15.01
CA GLU A 171 -3.49 18.87 -15.59
C GLU A 171 -3.52 19.37 -17.04
N ALA A 172 -2.46 20.07 -17.43
CA ALA A 172 -2.27 20.45 -18.82
C ALA A 172 -2.06 19.18 -19.69
N PRO A 173 -2.39 19.24 -20.99
CA PRO A 173 -2.01 18.17 -21.91
C PRO A 173 -0.52 17.85 -21.80
N SER A 174 -0.18 16.57 -21.63
CA SER A 174 1.22 16.15 -21.53
C SER A 174 1.94 16.38 -22.86
N SER A 175 3.15 16.94 -22.80
CA SER A 175 4.05 17.05 -23.95
C SER A 175 4.94 15.82 -24.12
N ASP A 176 4.81 14.82 -23.25
CA ASP A 176 5.53 13.55 -23.34
C ASP A 176 5.08 12.76 -24.59
N PRO A 177 5.96 12.47 -25.55
CA PRO A 177 5.61 11.76 -26.77
C PRO A 177 5.10 10.33 -26.51
N TYR A 178 5.40 9.75 -25.34
CA TYR A 178 4.94 8.42 -24.93
C TYR A 178 3.66 8.46 -24.09
N PHE A 179 3.05 9.63 -23.85
CA PHE A 179 1.86 9.75 -23.03
C PHE A 179 0.72 8.83 -23.50
N TYR A 180 0.55 8.66 -24.82
CA TYR A 180 -0.48 7.78 -25.39
C TYR A 180 -0.34 6.31 -24.96
N LEU A 181 0.88 5.83 -24.68
CA LEU A 181 1.11 4.49 -24.12
C LEU A 181 0.71 4.45 -22.65
N ALA A 182 1.09 5.49 -21.89
CA ALA A 182 0.74 5.63 -20.49
C ALA A 182 -0.80 5.68 -20.29
N GLU A 183 -1.52 6.41 -21.13
CA GLU A 183 -2.99 6.45 -21.09
C GLU A 183 -3.62 5.08 -21.40
N HIS A 184 -3.07 4.35 -22.37
CA HIS A 184 -3.61 3.06 -22.80
C HIS A 184 -3.48 1.98 -21.72
N TYR A 185 -2.32 1.93 -21.07
CA TYR A 185 -1.99 0.92 -20.07
C TYR A 185 -2.24 1.38 -18.63
N ALA A 186 -2.75 2.59 -18.42
CA ALA A 186 -3.06 3.14 -17.11
C ALA A 186 -3.92 2.14 -16.31
N PRO A 187 -3.45 1.65 -15.14
CA PRO A 187 -4.06 0.51 -14.47
C PRO A 187 -5.44 0.85 -13.88
N PHE A 188 -6.28 -0.18 -13.77
CA PHE A 188 -7.39 -0.17 -12.83
C PHE A 188 -6.81 -0.49 -11.45
N ILE A 189 -7.06 0.36 -10.46
CA ILE A 189 -6.44 0.23 -9.14
C ILE A 189 -7.52 -0.06 -8.12
N ALA A 190 -7.42 -1.21 -7.44
CA ALA A 190 -8.23 -1.57 -6.30
C ALA A 190 -7.42 -1.33 -5.01
N GLN A 191 -7.54 -0.12 -4.46
CA GLN A 191 -6.92 0.27 -3.20
C GLN A 191 -7.77 -0.21 -2.03
N GLU A 192 -7.28 -1.12 -1.21
CA GLU A 192 -7.91 -1.41 0.06
C GLU A 192 -7.78 -0.21 1.00
N THR A 193 -8.75 -0.03 1.90
CA THR A 193 -8.70 1.01 2.93
C THR A 193 -8.93 0.41 4.31
N TRP A 194 -8.38 1.03 5.36
CA TRP A 194 -8.58 0.55 6.73
C TRP A 194 -9.16 1.60 7.68
N PHE A 195 -8.50 1.95 8.78
CA PHE A 195 -9.02 2.87 9.79
C PHE A 195 -8.57 4.32 9.62
N GLU A 196 -7.60 4.58 8.75
CA GLU A 196 -7.21 5.93 8.30
C GLU A 196 -7.37 6.04 6.78
N PRO A 197 -8.60 5.98 6.24
CA PRO A 197 -8.82 5.89 4.80
C PRO A 197 -8.21 7.04 3.99
N GLY A 198 -7.98 8.21 4.61
CA GLY A 198 -7.29 9.32 3.97
C GLY A 198 -5.81 9.02 3.65
N ALA A 199 -5.14 8.21 4.48
CA ALA A 199 -3.76 7.77 4.23
C ALA A 199 -3.69 6.77 3.06
N ASP A 200 -4.76 6.01 2.82
CA ASP A 200 -4.86 5.09 1.68
C ASP A 200 -5.23 5.79 0.35
N HIS A 201 -5.40 7.12 0.33
CA HIS A 201 -5.70 7.83 -0.93
C HIS A 201 -4.44 7.95 -1.81
N LEU A 202 -4.63 7.80 -3.13
CA LEU A 202 -3.58 8.06 -4.11
C LEU A 202 -3.41 9.57 -4.30
N VAL A 203 -2.41 10.17 -3.68
CA VAL A 203 -2.24 11.63 -3.66
C VAL A 203 -0.96 12.06 -4.36
N ARG A 204 -0.81 13.37 -4.60
CA ARG A 204 0.47 13.93 -5.04
C ARG A 204 1.46 13.93 -3.89
N ALA A 205 2.76 13.89 -4.19
CA ALA A 205 3.80 14.11 -3.18
C ALA A 205 3.70 15.49 -2.53
N ASP A 206 3.24 16.50 -3.28
CA ASP A 206 2.98 17.87 -2.85
C ASP A 206 1.50 18.13 -2.54
N TYR A 207 0.74 17.14 -2.09
CA TYR A 207 -0.72 17.25 -1.98
C TYR A 207 -1.21 18.36 -1.02
N ASP A 208 -0.40 18.73 -0.02
CA ASP A 208 -0.62 19.86 0.88
C ASP A 208 -0.12 21.21 0.30
N GLY A 209 0.43 21.14 -0.91
CA GLY A 209 0.85 22.20 -1.81
C GLY A 209 2.16 22.87 -1.44
N ASP A 210 3.06 22.12 -0.82
CA ASP A 210 4.49 22.37 -0.86
C ASP A 210 5.25 21.05 -1.14
N TRP A 211 6.56 21.12 -1.36
CA TRP A 211 7.37 19.95 -1.72
C TRP A 211 8.15 19.37 -0.51
N LYS A 212 7.79 19.79 0.71
CA LYS A 212 8.49 19.40 1.93
C LYS A 212 7.98 18.05 2.40
N ALA A 213 8.66 16.98 1.99
CA ALA A 213 8.17 15.63 2.22
C ALA A 213 8.19 15.19 3.71
N ASP A 214 8.87 15.92 4.60
CA ASP A 214 8.99 15.62 6.03
C ASP A 214 7.90 16.27 6.93
N ASN A 215 6.82 16.78 6.33
CA ASN A 215 5.62 17.25 7.03
C ASN A 215 4.31 16.60 6.53
N ASN A 216 4.41 15.69 5.57
CA ASN A 216 3.28 15.05 4.92
C ASN A 216 2.49 14.19 5.91
N TRP A 217 3.13 13.65 6.94
CA TRP A 217 2.42 12.90 7.98
C TRP A 217 1.42 13.79 8.73
N GLU A 218 1.83 14.98 9.17
CA GLU A 218 0.99 15.91 9.95
C GLU A 218 0.00 16.71 9.10
N ASN A 219 0.20 16.73 7.77
CA ASN A 219 -0.64 17.47 6.83
C ASN A 219 -1.70 16.61 6.12
N LEU A 220 -1.83 15.32 6.48
CA LEU A 220 -2.76 14.38 5.85
C LEU A 220 -4.18 14.94 5.69
N ASP A 221 -4.72 15.55 6.74
CA ASP A 221 -6.08 16.11 6.75
C ASP A 221 -6.19 17.54 6.17
N LYS A 222 -5.06 18.14 5.75
CA LYS A 222 -4.97 19.54 5.27
C LYS A 222 -4.70 19.63 3.76
N GLY A 223 -4.28 18.54 3.13
CA GLY A 223 -3.97 18.54 1.70
C GLY A 223 -5.14 18.16 0.79
N SER A 224 -4.85 18.05 -0.49
CA SER A 224 -5.80 17.61 -1.51
C SER A 224 -5.90 16.08 -1.54
N PRO A 225 -7.10 15.51 -1.40
CA PRO A 225 -7.34 14.09 -1.65
C PRO A 225 -7.56 13.77 -3.14
N GLN A 226 -7.27 14.69 -4.06
CA GLN A 226 -7.43 14.43 -5.50
C GLN A 226 -6.53 13.27 -5.94
N ALA A 227 -7.10 12.38 -6.74
CA ALA A 227 -6.43 11.14 -7.13
C ALA A 227 -5.40 11.34 -8.24
N TYR A 228 -4.15 10.99 -7.97
CA TYR A 228 -3.05 11.06 -8.93
C TYR A 228 -2.22 9.77 -8.96
N VAL A 229 -1.69 9.46 -10.14
CA VAL A 229 -0.75 8.36 -10.35
C VAL A 229 0.44 8.91 -11.14
N TYR A 230 1.64 8.58 -10.68
CA TYR A 230 2.86 9.01 -11.33
C TYR A 230 3.28 7.98 -12.38
N TYR A 231 3.76 8.43 -13.53
CA TYR A 231 4.16 7.53 -14.62
C TYR A 231 5.48 7.93 -15.29
N THR A 232 6.14 6.96 -15.92
CA THR A 232 7.14 7.21 -16.96
C THR A 232 7.15 6.05 -17.95
N VAL A 233 7.62 6.31 -19.17
CA VAL A 233 7.85 5.29 -20.20
C VAL A 233 9.33 5.24 -20.55
N ILE A 234 9.88 4.03 -20.66
CA ILE A 234 11.23 3.75 -21.15
C ILE A 234 11.09 2.86 -22.39
N GLU A 235 11.93 3.05 -23.39
CA GLU A 235 11.87 2.31 -24.66
C GLU A 235 13.21 1.65 -24.97
N SER A 236 13.20 0.33 -25.20
CA SER A 236 14.29 -0.41 -25.84
C SER A 236 13.95 -0.75 -27.28
N GLU A 237 14.86 -1.36 -28.03
CA GLU A 237 14.60 -1.76 -29.42
C GLU A 237 13.37 -2.67 -29.56
N THR A 238 13.11 -3.53 -28.56
CA THR A 238 12.04 -4.54 -28.64
C THR A 238 10.85 -4.30 -27.72
N HIS A 239 10.98 -3.43 -26.70
CA HIS A 239 9.93 -3.23 -25.69
C HIS A 239 9.73 -1.75 -25.31
N TRP A 240 8.53 -1.46 -24.82
CA TRP A 240 8.27 -0.33 -23.92
C TRP A 240 8.15 -0.85 -22.49
N PHE A 241 8.62 -0.05 -21.54
CA PHE A 241 8.51 -0.30 -20.12
C PHE A 241 7.74 0.85 -19.50
N LEU A 242 6.53 0.58 -19.01
CA LEU A 242 5.68 1.58 -18.38
C LEU A 242 5.73 1.40 -16.88
N ILE A 243 6.18 2.43 -16.18
CA ILE A 243 6.35 2.43 -14.74
C ILE A 243 5.26 3.30 -14.14
N TYR A 244 4.49 2.77 -13.19
CA TYR A 244 3.49 3.53 -12.44
C TYR A 244 3.83 3.50 -10.96
N ASN A 245 3.75 4.66 -10.33
CA ASN A 245 4.05 4.89 -8.92
C ASN A 245 2.77 5.35 -8.22
N PHE A 246 2.48 4.74 -7.08
CA PHE A 246 1.34 5.03 -6.22
C PHE A 246 1.87 5.64 -4.93
N PHE A 247 1.71 6.96 -4.83
CA PHE A 247 2.18 7.71 -3.67
C PHE A 247 1.06 7.87 -2.64
N HIS A 248 1.42 7.65 -1.38
CA HIS A 248 0.56 7.83 -0.22
C HIS A 248 1.29 8.74 0.77
N ALA A 249 0.54 9.59 1.48
CA ALA A 249 1.15 10.54 2.42
C ALA A 249 1.70 9.87 3.70
N ARG A 250 1.27 8.64 3.98
CA ARG A 250 1.55 7.93 5.24
C ARG A 250 1.43 6.42 5.05
N ASP A 251 2.47 5.66 5.40
CA ASP A 251 2.35 4.24 5.75
C ASP A 251 1.94 4.12 7.23
N TYR A 252 0.83 3.46 7.48
CA TYR A 252 0.27 3.32 8.82
C TYR A 252 -0.13 1.89 9.17
N SER A 253 -0.09 1.62 10.47
CA SER A 253 -0.51 0.38 11.08
C SER A 253 -1.13 0.69 12.44
N ASP A 254 -2.04 -0.16 12.90
CA ASP A 254 -2.58 -0.03 14.26
C ASP A 254 -1.56 -0.41 15.33
N VAL A 255 -0.42 -0.97 14.94
CA VAL A 255 0.77 -1.14 15.78
C VAL A 255 1.97 -0.59 15.02
N CYS A 256 2.28 0.68 15.27
CA CYS A 256 3.48 1.30 14.71
C CYS A 256 4.72 0.88 15.51
N VAL A 257 5.44 -0.11 15.01
CA VAL A 257 6.83 -0.39 15.39
C VAL A 257 7.79 0.16 14.34
N VAL A 258 9.06 0.29 14.69
CA VAL A 258 10.11 0.82 13.79
C VAL A 258 10.07 0.08 12.45
N GLY A 259 9.88 0.84 11.36
CA GLY A 259 9.81 0.35 9.99
C GLY A 259 8.46 -0.20 9.53
N THR A 260 7.41 -0.16 10.35
CA THR A 260 6.02 -0.57 9.96
C THR A 260 5.05 0.58 9.80
N CYS A 261 5.48 1.78 10.20
CA CYS A 261 4.80 3.03 9.91
C CYS A 261 5.88 4.02 9.53
N HIS A 262 5.60 4.87 8.55
CA HIS A 262 6.49 5.93 8.16
C HIS A 262 5.80 7.02 7.35
N GLU A 263 6.40 8.20 7.41
CA GLU A 263 6.04 9.31 6.56
C GLU A 263 6.31 9.02 5.10
N ASN A 264 5.31 9.35 4.28
CA ASN A 264 5.22 9.00 2.87
C ASN A 264 5.18 7.48 2.66
N ASP A 265 4.69 7.09 1.51
CA ASP A 265 4.91 5.77 0.95
C ASP A 265 4.85 5.87 -0.58
N ASN A 266 5.65 5.04 -1.25
CA ASN A 266 5.65 4.99 -2.70
C ASN A 266 6.03 3.60 -3.16
N GLU A 267 5.01 2.87 -3.59
CA GLU A 267 5.09 1.55 -4.18
C GLU A 267 4.65 1.64 -5.66
N GLY A 268 4.76 0.55 -6.42
CA GLY A 268 4.32 0.61 -7.80
C GLY A 268 4.54 -0.63 -8.62
N LEU A 269 4.62 -0.45 -9.93
CA LEU A 269 4.74 -1.53 -10.90
C LEU A 269 5.51 -1.11 -12.15
N ILE A 270 6.01 -2.13 -12.86
CA ILE A 270 6.57 -2.02 -14.21
C ILE A 270 5.83 -2.99 -15.14
N MET A 271 5.30 -2.46 -16.23
CA MET A 271 4.73 -3.24 -17.34
C MET A 271 5.76 -3.36 -18.46
N THR A 272 6.08 -4.57 -18.88
CA THR A 272 6.93 -4.86 -20.04
C THR A 272 6.05 -5.18 -21.24
N VAL A 273 6.06 -4.29 -22.23
CA VAL A 273 5.20 -4.34 -23.41
C VAL A 273 6.05 -4.58 -24.64
N ARG A 274 5.87 -5.71 -25.31
CA ARG A 274 6.57 -6.03 -26.55
C ARG A 274 6.03 -5.20 -27.70
N LYS A 275 6.93 -4.63 -28.49
CA LYS A 275 6.58 -4.01 -29.77
C LYS A 275 6.29 -5.09 -30.81
N ASN A 276 5.11 -5.03 -31.42
CA ASN A 276 4.67 -5.98 -32.44
C ASN A 276 4.13 -5.27 -33.70
N LYS A 277 4.60 -4.03 -33.95
CA LYS A 277 4.17 -3.13 -35.03
C LYS A 277 2.73 -2.60 -34.91
N THR A 278 1.99 -2.99 -33.86
CA THR A 278 0.72 -2.31 -33.51
C THR A 278 1.02 -1.04 -32.71
N LYS A 279 0.01 -0.15 -32.59
CA LYS A 279 0.13 1.11 -31.85
C LYS A 279 0.51 0.91 -30.38
N PHE A 280 0.03 -0.17 -29.75
CA PHE A 280 0.16 -0.39 -28.31
C PHE A 280 1.06 -1.57 -27.95
N GLY A 281 1.40 -2.46 -28.88
CA GLY A 281 2.20 -3.64 -28.57
C GLY A 281 1.40 -4.75 -27.88
N GLU A 282 2.10 -5.57 -27.12
CA GLU A 282 1.53 -6.68 -26.34
C GLU A 282 2.12 -6.66 -24.93
N LEU A 283 1.26 -6.59 -23.91
CA LEU A 283 1.69 -6.67 -22.51
C LEU A 283 2.09 -8.11 -22.16
N GLU A 284 3.39 -8.34 -21.95
CA GLU A 284 3.93 -9.68 -21.68
C GLU A 284 4.14 -9.93 -20.19
N VAL A 285 4.61 -8.92 -19.46
CA VAL A 285 4.94 -9.03 -18.03
C VAL A 285 4.46 -7.81 -17.27
N MET A 286 3.94 -8.02 -16.07
CA MET A 286 3.74 -6.99 -15.06
C MET A 286 4.52 -7.39 -13.81
N GLU A 287 5.43 -6.56 -13.35
CA GLU A 287 6.15 -6.73 -12.08
C GLU A 287 5.65 -5.68 -11.08
N THR A 288 5.27 -6.07 -9.87
CA THR A 288 4.78 -5.16 -8.83
C THR A 288 5.69 -5.17 -7.61
N LEU A 289 5.72 -4.06 -6.86
CA LEU A 289 6.50 -3.93 -5.64
C LEU A 289 5.58 -3.97 -4.41
N ALA A 290 5.97 -4.81 -3.44
CA ALA A 290 5.41 -4.72 -2.10
C ALA A 290 6.49 -4.98 -1.06
N HIS A 291 6.72 -4.02 -0.16
CA HIS A 291 7.59 -4.16 1.00
C HIS A 291 9.05 -4.50 0.63
N ASN A 292 9.53 -3.95 -0.50
CA ASN A 292 10.82 -4.25 -1.15
C ASN A 292 10.95 -5.69 -1.68
N ASN A 293 9.84 -6.31 -2.08
CA ASN A 293 9.84 -7.56 -2.83
C ASN A 293 9.12 -7.37 -4.16
N ILE A 294 9.72 -7.86 -5.24
CA ILE A 294 9.10 -7.84 -6.56
C ILE A 294 8.33 -9.14 -6.79
N TYR A 295 7.11 -9.00 -7.30
CA TYR A 295 6.24 -10.09 -7.74
C TYR A 295 6.02 -10.00 -9.24
N SER A 296 6.18 -11.11 -9.96
CA SER A 296 6.16 -11.14 -11.42
C SER A 296 4.93 -11.87 -11.95
N PHE A 297 4.18 -11.25 -12.86
CA PHE A 297 2.93 -11.80 -13.42
C PHE A 297 3.02 -11.85 -14.94
N SER A 298 2.51 -12.92 -15.55
CA SER A 298 2.45 -13.06 -17.00
C SER A 298 1.29 -13.95 -17.43
N ASN A 299 0.78 -13.71 -18.65
CA ASN A 299 -0.18 -14.58 -19.34
C ASN A 299 0.47 -15.38 -20.47
N ASP A 300 1.75 -15.13 -20.80
CA ASP A 300 2.47 -15.88 -21.82
C ASP A 300 3.19 -17.06 -21.16
N SER A 301 2.68 -18.27 -21.39
CA SER A 301 3.25 -19.49 -20.84
C SER A 301 4.66 -19.81 -21.37
N SER A 302 5.13 -19.15 -22.44
CA SER A 302 6.49 -19.30 -22.94
C SER A 302 7.52 -18.58 -22.07
N ILE A 303 7.11 -17.54 -21.33
CA ILE A 303 7.96 -16.84 -20.36
C ILE A 303 8.11 -17.72 -19.13
N LYS A 304 9.36 -17.99 -18.76
CA LYS A 304 9.73 -18.87 -17.64
C LYS A 304 10.36 -18.07 -16.51
N LYS A 305 10.47 -18.73 -15.35
CA LYS A 305 11.18 -18.16 -14.21
C LYS A 305 12.66 -17.90 -14.51
N GLY A 306 13.17 -16.80 -13.96
CA GLY A 306 14.59 -16.49 -13.86
C GLY A 306 14.99 -16.48 -12.39
N VAL A 307 15.38 -15.31 -11.87
CA VAL A 307 15.51 -15.11 -10.42
C VAL A 307 14.14 -15.11 -9.71
N HIS A 308 13.09 -14.63 -10.38
CA HIS A 308 11.72 -14.59 -9.90
C HIS A 308 10.91 -15.77 -10.46
N ASP A 309 9.96 -16.25 -9.66
CA ASP A 309 8.91 -17.15 -10.14
C ASP A 309 7.79 -16.31 -10.79
N ILE A 310 6.87 -16.96 -11.51
CA ILE A 310 5.64 -16.31 -11.96
C ILE A 310 4.59 -16.45 -10.83
N ASP A 311 4.24 -15.35 -10.19
CA ASP A 311 3.37 -15.27 -9.00
C ASP A 311 1.87 -15.30 -9.34
N GLY A 312 1.51 -15.22 -10.62
CA GLY A 312 0.14 -15.31 -11.08
C GLY A 312 -0.04 -14.76 -12.50
N LYS A 313 -1.30 -14.48 -12.83
CA LYS A 313 -1.72 -13.95 -14.14
C LYS A 313 -1.94 -12.44 -14.08
N ILE A 314 -1.95 -11.80 -15.25
CA ILE A 314 -2.40 -10.42 -15.40
C ILE A 314 -3.91 -10.47 -15.68
N GLU A 315 -4.72 -9.88 -14.79
CA GLU A 315 -6.15 -9.74 -15.01
C GLU A 315 -6.48 -8.35 -15.55
N PHE A 316 -7.53 -8.26 -16.36
CA PHE A 316 -7.84 -7.04 -17.10
C PHE A 316 -9.26 -6.54 -16.83
N TYR A 317 -9.36 -5.26 -16.54
CA TYR A 317 -10.59 -4.49 -16.60
C TYR A 317 -10.87 -4.13 -18.06
N LYS A 318 -12.09 -4.41 -18.53
CA LYS A 318 -12.52 -4.16 -19.92
C LYS A 318 -11.53 -4.72 -20.99
N LYS A 319 -10.90 -5.86 -20.69
CA LYS A 319 -9.96 -6.61 -21.55
C LYS A 319 -8.58 -5.98 -21.81
N THR A 320 -8.40 -4.67 -21.66
CA THR A 320 -7.13 -4.00 -22.01
C THR A 320 -6.40 -3.40 -20.82
N THR A 321 -7.12 -3.05 -19.75
CA THR A 321 -6.57 -2.32 -18.60
C THR A 321 -6.14 -3.27 -17.50
N PRO A 322 -4.84 -3.41 -17.16
CA PRO A 322 -4.41 -4.30 -16.08
C PRO A 322 -5.02 -3.89 -14.74
N ILE A 323 -5.39 -4.89 -13.93
CA ILE A 323 -5.95 -4.70 -12.60
C ILE A 323 -4.86 -4.93 -11.55
N VAL A 324 -4.63 -3.93 -10.71
CA VAL A 324 -3.78 -4.06 -9.52
C VAL A 324 -4.59 -3.90 -8.24
N PHE A 325 -4.11 -4.55 -7.19
CA PHE A 325 -4.58 -4.43 -5.82
C PHE A 325 -3.49 -3.74 -4.99
N ILE A 326 -3.88 -2.82 -4.12
CA ILE A 326 -2.99 -2.15 -3.18
C ILE A 326 -3.49 -2.41 -1.76
N GLU A 327 -2.61 -2.89 -0.89
CA GLU A 327 -2.89 -3.12 0.53
C GLU A 327 -3.23 -1.81 1.26
N ALA A 328 -4.08 -1.87 2.29
CA ALA A 328 -4.30 -0.72 3.17
C ALA A 328 -3.14 -0.58 4.16
N GLY A 329 -2.77 0.65 4.51
CA GLY A 329 -1.72 0.92 5.50
C GLY A 329 -0.32 0.81 4.93
N GLY A 330 0.13 -0.39 4.56
CA GLY A 330 1.50 -0.61 4.04
C GLY A 330 1.62 -0.61 2.51
N HIS A 331 0.53 -0.33 1.79
CA HIS A 331 0.45 -0.08 0.35
C HIS A 331 1.17 -1.06 -0.61
N GLY A 332 1.41 -2.29 -0.18
CA GLY A 332 1.98 -3.32 -1.05
C GLY A 332 1.15 -3.50 -2.33
N VAL A 333 1.79 -3.39 -3.49
CA VAL A 333 1.14 -3.48 -4.81
C VAL A 333 1.24 -4.91 -5.33
N TYR A 334 0.11 -5.44 -5.77
CA TYR A 334 -0.01 -6.79 -6.32
C TYR A 334 -0.88 -6.80 -7.58
N SER A 335 -0.72 -7.81 -8.44
CA SER A 335 -1.79 -8.18 -9.37
C SER A 335 -3.05 -8.59 -8.60
N SER A 336 -4.24 -8.33 -9.14
CA SER A 336 -5.48 -8.81 -8.51
C SER A 336 -5.56 -10.34 -8.39
N SER A 337 -4.78 -11.07 -9.20
CA SER A 337 -4.70 -12.53 -9.15
C SER A 337 -3.74 -13.07 -8.08
N ALA A 338 -2.92 -12.21 -7.47
CA ALA A 338 -1.96 -12.62 -6.45
C ALA A 338 -2.69 -13.24 -5.26
N LYS A 339 -2.07 -14.25 -4.62
CA LYS A 339 -2.66 -14.96 -3.48
C LYS A 339 -3.06 -14.01 -2.33
N GLY A 340 -2.30 -12.93 -2.13
CA GLY A 340 -2.55 -11.92 -1.10
C GLY A 340 -3.62 -10.88 -1.48
N SER A 341 -4.10 -10.86 -2.73
CA SER A 341 -5.08 -9.87 -3.18
C SER A 341 -6.42 -10.04 -2.48
N LEU A 342 -6.90 -8.95 -1.87
CA LEU A 342 -8.24 -8.87 -1.30
C LEU A 342 -9.26 -8.28 -2.27
N PHE A 343 -8.96 -8.27 -3.56
CA PHE A 343 -9.88 -7.89 -4.63
C PHE A 343 -10.22 -9.08 -5.52
N SER A 344 -11.48 -9.19 -5.94
CA SER A 344 -11.93 -10.15 -6.95
C SER A 344 -12.11 -9.43 -8.27
N ALA A 345 -11.24 -9.68 -9.25
CA ALA A 345 -11.38 -9.11 -10.59
C ALA A 345 -12.64 -9.63 -11.32
N GLU A 346 -13.02 -10.89 -11.09
CA GLU A 346 -14.24 -11.47 -11.67
C GLU A 346 -15.50 -10.73 -11.23
N LYS A 347 -15.61 -10.44 -9.93
CA LYS A 347 -16.77 -9.76 -9.34
C LYS A 347 -16.65 -8.24 -9.33
N MET A 348 -15.45 -7.72 -9.54
CA MET A 348 -15.08 -6.31 -9.34
C MET A 348 -15.39 -5.82 -7.91
N GLU A 349 -15.10 -6.66 -6.91
CA GLU A 349 -15.46 -6.45 -5.50
C GLU A 349 -14.30 -6.72 -4.55
N PHE A 350 -14.22 -5.93 -3.46
CA PHE A 350 -13.31 -6.19 -2.34
C PHE A 350 -13.83 -7.32 -1.46
N LYS A 351 -12.98 -8.32 -1.21
CA LYS A 351 -13.23 -9.44 -0.28
C LYS A 351 -13.32 -8.96 1.17
N SER A 352 -12.64 -7.86 1.50
CA SER A 352 -12.70 -7.18 2.80
C SER A 352 -13.86 -6.20 2.94
N HIS A 353 -14.68 -6.05 1.89
CA HIS A 353 -15.77 -5.09 1.76
C HIS A 353 -15.37 -3.61 1.78
N THR A 354 -14.12 -3.27 2.07
CA THR A 354 -13.59 -1.89 2.17
C THR A 354 -12.57 -1.63 1.08
N GLY A 355 -12.54 -0.39 0.57
CA GLY A 355 -11.60 0.00 -0.47
C GLY A 355 -12.15 1.01 -1.47
N ILE A 356 -11.25 1.61 -2.24
CA ILE A 356 -11.53 2.56 -3.32
C ILE A 356 -11.09 1.94 -4.64
N THR A 357 -11.92 2.00 -5.67
CA THR A 357 -11.47 1.68 -7.03
C THR A 357 -11.19 2.95 -7.83
N TYR A 358 -10.00 3.02 -8.42
CA TYR A 358 -9.57 4.12 -9.28
C TYR A 358 -9.47 3.68 -10.73
N VAL A 359 -9.90 4.55 -11.64
CA VAL A 359 -9.86 4.35 -13.09
C VAL A 359 -9.29 5.59 -13.76
N TYR A 360 -8.49 5.42 -14.81
CA TYR A 360 -7.97 6.56 -15.55
C TYR A 360 -9.11 7.27 -16.27
N LYS A 361 -9.28 8.57 -16.00
CA LYS A 361 -10.25 9.46 -16.67
C LYS A 361 -9.62 10.77 -17.15
N ASN A 362 -8.29 10.87 -17.04
CA ASN A 362 -7.56 12.12 -17.18
C ASN A 362 -8.15 13.26 -16.31
N LYS A 363 -8.59 12.91 -15.10
CA LYS A 363 -9.23 13.82 -14.17
C LYS A 363 -8.99 13.34 -12.76
N ALA A 364 -8.32 14.17 -11.95
CA ALA A 364 -8.07 13.89 -10.55
C ALA A 364 -9.35 14.16 -9.73
N GLU A 365 -10.20 13.14 -9.58
CA GLU A 365 -11.40 13.19 -8.76
C GLU A 365 -11.05 13.00 -7.29
N ILE A 366 -11.93 13.48 -6.41
CA ILE A 366 -11.78 13.35 -4.96
C ILE A 366 -12.58 12.13 -4.50
N PRO A 367 -11.96 11.12 -3.84
CA PRO A 367 -12.70 10.06 -3.18
C PRO A 367 -13.69 10.65 -2.17
N THR A 368 -14.92 10.14 -2.17
CA THR A 368 -15.94 10.59 -1.21
C THR A 368 -15.70 10.06 0.21
N GLY A 369 -14.76 9.12 0.39
CA GLY A 369 -14.36 8.51 1.68
C GLY A 369 -13.65 7.18 1.46
N GLY A 370 -13.45 6.39 2.51
CA GLY A 370 -12.77 5.08 2.47
C GLY A 370 -13.48 3.98 1.68
N ASN A 371 -14.64 4.25 1.10
CA ASN A 371 -15.23 3.32 0.16
C ASN A 371 -15.91 4.03 -0.98
N ASN A 372 -15.25 4.01 -2.13
CA ASN A 372 -15.74 4.66 -3.34
C ASN A 372 -15.41 3.79 -4.56
N ARG A 373 -16.13 3.97 -5.66
CA ARG A 373 -15.97 3.15 -6.86
C ARG A 373 -15.79 4.05 -8.06
N ASN A 374 -14.88 3.65 -8.93
CA ASN A 374 -14.60 4.31 -10.20
C ASN A 374 -14.21 5.79 -10.02
N VAL A 375 -13.38 6.09 -9.02
CA VAL A 375 -12.79 7.42 -8.83
C VAL A 375 -11.81 7.67 -9.98
N GLY A 376 -11.99 8.78 -10.70
CA GLY A 376 -11.06 9.20 -11.74
C GLY A 376 -9.72 9.61 -11.15
N TYR A 377 -8.62 9.16 -11.74
CA TYR A 377 -7.30 9.74 -11.49
C TYR A 377 -6.73 10.42 -12.74
N ALA A 378 -5.78 11.33 -12.52
CA ALA A 378 -4.93 11.90 -13.56
C ALA A 378 -3.49 11.36 -13.45
N LEU A 379 -2.75 11.44 -14.56
CA LEU A 379 -1.38 10.97 -14.66
C LEU A 379 -0.40 12.14 -14.52
N LEU A 380 0.71 11.91 -13.82
CA LEU A 380 1.78 12.89 -13.62
C LEU A 380 3.14 12.34 -14.10
N PRO A 381 3.87 13.05 -14.96
CA PRO A 381 5.16 12.58 -15.46
C PRO A 381 6.22 12.63 -14.36
N ILE A 382 6.80 11.47 -14.05
CA ILE A 382 7.84 11.36 -13.01
C ILE A 382 9.06 12.22 -13.33
N TYR A 383 9.42 12.33 -14.62
CA TYR A 383 10.59 13.11 -15.03
C TYR A 383 10.48 14.58 -14.55
N ASP A 384 9.35 15.22 -14.84
CA ASP A 384 9.12 16.62 -14.52
C ASP A 384 8.83 16.84 -13.04
N GLN A 385 8.02 15.96 -12.45
CA GLN A 385 7.58 16.11 -11.06
C GLN A 385 8.67 15.77 -10.07
N TRP A 386 9.44 14.70 -10.30
CA TRP A 386 10.34 14.14 -9.29
C TRP A 386 11.80 14.09 -9.75
N TRP A 387 12.10 13.49 -10.90
CA TRP A 387 13.49 13.26 -11.31
C TRP A 387 14.29 14.56 -11.46
N SER A 388 13.66 15.61 -11.99
CA SER A 388 14.23 16.96 -12.09
C SER A 388 14.66 17.57 -10.75
N LYS A 389 14.19 17.01 -9.63
CA LYS A 389 14.45 17.43 -8.24
C LYS A 389 15.33 16.44 -7.47
N GLY A 390 15.57 15.25 -8.05
CA GLY A 390 16.09 14.07 -7.36
C GLY A 390 17.61 13.94 -7.33
N ASN A 391 18.39 14.87 -7.89
CA ASN A 391 19.85 14.84 -7.76
C ASN A 391 20.34 15.77 -6.64
N GLN A 392 21.54 15.50 -6.09
CA GLN A 392 22.09 16.24 -4.96
C GLN A 392 22.18 17.75 -5.20
N LYS A 393 22.53 18.18 -6.43
CA LYS A 393 22.64 19.61 -6.78
C LYS A 393 21.29 20.33 -6.75
N THR A 394 20.21 19.62 -7.06
CA THR A 394 18.85 20.15 -7.01
C THR A 394 18.19 20.02 -5.64
N ALA A 395 18.69 19.09 -4.80
CA ALA A 395 18.12 18.75 -3.51
C ALA A 395 18.26 19.84 -2.45
N ASP A 396 19.37 20.57 -2.48
CA ASP A 396 19.63 21.71 -1.57
C ASP A 396 18.52 22.77 -1.63
N ALA A 397 17.68 22.76 -2.68
CA ALA A 397 16.62 23.72 -2.91
C ALA A 397 15.18 23.21 -2.68
N ASN A 398 14.94 21.90 -2.43
CA ASN A 398 13.57 21.36 -2.53
C ASN A 398 13.03 20.55 -1.33
N ASP A 399 13.82 20.17 -0.34
CA ASP A 399 13.36 19.47 0.89
C ASP A 399 12.50 18.20 0.64
N THR A 400 12.47 17.68 -0.60
CA THR A 400 11.60 16.57 -1.03
C THR A 400 12.25 15.22 -0.82
N PHE A 401 13.56 15.15 -1.04
CA PHE A 401 14.31 13.90 -1.17
C PHE A 401 15.50 13.85 -0.20
N ASP A 402 15.92 12.63 0.12
CA ASP A 402 17.02 12.34 1.04
C ASP A 402 17.70 11.00 0.68
N ASP A 403 18.62 10.53 1.53
CA ASP A 403 19.37 9.28 1.38
C ASP A 403 20.09 9.18 0.03
N PHE A 404 20.77 10.25 -0.36
CA PHE A 404 21.49 10.32 -1.63
C PHE A 404 22.58 9.24 -1.71
N TYR A 405 22.67 8.61 -2.88
CA TYR A 405 23.60 7.53 -3.14
C TYR A 405 24.13 7.56 -4.58
N ALA A 406 25.31 6.99 -4.77
CA ALA A 406 25.85 6.76 -6.10
C ALA A 406 25.21 5.50 -6.70
N TYR A 407 24.55 5.63 -7.84
CA TYR A 407 23.96 4.49 -8.53
C TYR A 407 25.05 3.59 -9.12
N GLN A 408 25.13 2.35 -8.64
CA GLN A 408 26.16 1.37 -8.99
C GLN A 408 25.50 0.07 -9.46
N PRO A 409 24.99 0.01 -10.71
CA PRO A 409 24.29 -1.17 -11.19
C PRO A 409 25.24 -2.35 -11.37
N PHE A 410 24.73 -3.57 -11.18
CA PHE A 410 25.46 -4.80 -11.50
C PHE A 410 25.37 -5.11 -13.00
N GLY A 411 26.33 -5.89 -13.51
CA GLY A 411 26.29 -6.43 -14.89
C GLY A 411 26.79 -5.46 -15.97
N ASP A 412 27.75 -4.59 -15.64
CA ASP A 412 28.35 -3.61 -16.57
C ASP A 412 27.31 -2.75 -17.29
N ARG A 413 26.29 -2.34 -16.54
CA ARG A 413 25.13 -1.59 -17.04
C ARG A 413 25.36 -0.08 -16.95
N PRO A 414 24.71 0.73 -17.81
CA PRO A 414 24.88 2.17 -17.82
C PRO A 414 24.45 2.81 -16.50
N GLY A 415 25.22 3.79 -16.04
CA GLY A 415 24.91 4.59 -14.85
C GLY A 415 24.01 5.79 -15.16
N THR A 416 23.80 6.63 -14.14
CA THR A 416 23.10 7.92 -14.24
C THR A 416 24.06 9.03 -14.65
N SER A 417 23.55 10.13 -15.22
CA SER A 417 24.37 11.33 -15.51
C SER A 417 24.76 12.11 -14.25
N ALA A 418 23.95 12.02 -13.19
CA ALA A 418 24.26 12.59 -11.89
C ALA A 418 25.13 11.62 -11.07
N GLU A 419 26.12 12.16 -10.36
CA GLU A 419 27.00 11.40 -9.47
C GLU A 419 26.22 10.82 -8.28
N PHE A 420 25.32 11.61 -7.70
CA PHE A 420 24.45 11.22 -6.60
C PHE A 420 22.98 11.53 -6.94
N ILE A 421 22.14 10.51 -6.77
CA ILE A 421 20.68 10.59 -6.89
C ILE A 421 20.05 10.24 -5.54
N SER A 422 18.84 10.72 -5.28
CA SER A 422 18.13 10.45 -4.04
C SER A 422 17.75 8.97 -3.89
N GLY A 423 17.83 8.46 -2.66
CA GLY A 423 17.39 7.10 -2.33
C GLY A 423 15.98 7.05 -1.77
N ALA A 424 15.50 8.15 -1.18
CA ALA A 424 14.22 8.21 -0.49
C ALA A 424 13.52 9.56 -0.67
N PHE A 425 12.19 9.56 -0.52
CA PHE A 425 11.48 10.77 -0.10
C PHE A 425 11.91 11.10 1.33
N LYS A 426 12.18 12.38 1.60
CA LYS A 426 12.56 12.84 2.94
C LYS A 426 11.39 12.57 3.88
N GLY A 427 11.61 11.76 4.91
CA GLY A 427 10.59 11.42 5.89
C GLY A 427 11.22 11.31 7.28
N ARG A 428 10.53 11.82 8.30
CA ARG A 428 11.04 11.85 9.68
C ARG A 428 10.09 11.22 10.69
N THR A 429 8.79 11.20 10.40
CA THR A 429 7.81 10.66 11.34
C THR A 429 7.78 9.13 11.33
N ALA A 430 7.73 8.54 12.54
CA ALA A 430 7.74 7.11 12.87
C ALA A 430 9.00 6.32 12.46
N SER A 431 9.52 6.50 11.26
CA SER A 431 10.78 5.92 10.78
C SER A 431 11.35 6.75 9.63
N GLU A 432 12.66 7.01 9.69
CA GLU A 432 13.31 7.89 8.71
C GLU A 432 13.43 7.24 7.32
N ASN A 433 13.14 8.04 6.29
CA ASN A 433 13.47 7.81 4.88
C ASN A 433 13.10 6.42 4.33
N LYS A 434 11.86 5.98 4.56
CA LYS A 434 11.40 4.64 4.14
C LYS A 434 10.75 4.61 2.76
N ALA A 435 9.99 5.64 2.41
CA ALA A 435 9.39 5.79 1.09
C ALA A 435 10.45 6.09 0.03
N LYS A 436 10.39 5.40 -1.11
CA LYS A 436 11.42 5.51 -2.15
C LYS A 436 10.83 5.92 -3.48
N PRO A 437 11.41 6.87 -4.21
CA PRO A 437 11.08 7.04 -5.62
C PRO A 437 11.45 5.78 -6.40
N PHE A 438 10.92 5.62 -7.63
CA PHE A 438 11.15 4.38 -8.40
C PHE A 438 12.64 4.05 -8.61
N TRP A 439 13.49 5.07 -8.70
CA TRP A 439 14.94 4.89 -8.80
C TRP A 439 15.62 4.54 -7.48
N GLY A 440 14.93 4.55 -6.34
CA GLY A 440 15.42 4.01 -5.06
C GLY A 440 14.91 2.60 -4.76
N TRP A 441 13.93 2.10 -5.52
CA TRP A 441 13.35 0.77 -5.31
C TRP A 441 14.36 -0.36 -5.45
N HIS A 442 14.14 -1.44 -4.71
CA HIS A 442 14.93 -2.65 -4.84
C HIS A 442 14.12 -3.88 -4.46
N ASP A 443 14.57 -5.03 -4.92
CA ASP A 443 14.12 -6.32 -4.46
C ASP A 443 15.18 -7.00 -3.58
N LYS A 444 14.74 -7.51 -2.43
CA LYS A 444 15.62 -8.21 -1.49
C LYS A 444 16.29 -9.42 -2.14
N ARG A 445 15.55 -10.21 -2.92
CA ARG A 445 16.04 -11.46 -3.51
C ARG A 445 17.15 -11.20 -4.54
N THR A 446 16.97 -10.23 -5.45
CA THR A 446 17.98 -9.89 -6.46
C THR A 446 19.17 -9.17 -5.85
N ARG A 447 18.94 -8.29 -4.86
CA ARG A 447 20.02 -7.54 -4.20
C ARG A 447 20.93 -8.47 -3.40
N ASP A 448 20.36 -9.38 -2.61
CA ASP A 448 21.14 -10.32 -1.80
C ASP A 448 21.96 -11.29 -2.67
N LYS A 449 21.45 -11.61 -3.87
CA LYS A 449 22.16 -12.41 -4.89
C LYS A 449 23.11 -11.60 -5.77
N LYS A 450 23.18 -10.27 -5.59
CA LYS A 450 23.96 -9.35 -6.44
C LYS A 450 23.61 -9.43 -7.93
N VAL A 451 22.33 -9.61 -8.23
CA VAL A 451 21.81 -9.63 -9.61
C VAL A 451 21.37 -8.24 -10.03
N LEU A 452 20.58 -7.57 -9.19
CA LEU A 452 20.17 -6.17 -9.38
C LEU A 452 20.47 -5.39 -8.11
N ASN A 453 21.04 -4.19 -8.25
CA ASN A 453 21.31 -3.28 -7.14
C ASN A 453 20.14 -2.30 -6.90
N THR A 454 20.23 -1.48 -5.85
CA THR A 454 19.26 -0.42 -5.55
C THR A 454 19.03 0.49 -6.76
N GLY A 455 17.75 0.68 -7.11
CA GLY A 455 17.28 1.44 -8.26
C GLY A 455 17.28 0.69 -9.59
N GLN A 456 18.05 -0.40 -9.71
CA GLN A 456 18.32 -1.03 -10.99
C GLN A 456 17.09 -1.67 -11.61
N TRP A 457 16.18 -2.21 -10.79
CA TRP A 457 14.93 -2.78 -11.26
C TRP A 457 14.19 -1.85 -12.23
N ALA A 458 14.14 -0.57 -11.89
CA ALA A 458 13.27 0.38 -12.55
C ALA A 458 14.02 1.44 -13.39
N LEU A 459 15.28 1.75 -13.07
CA LEU A 459 16.16 2.54 -13.94
C LEU A 459 16.61 1.78 -15.19
N ASP A 460 16.84 0.46 -15.07
CA ASP A 460 17.26 -0.42 -16.16
C ASP A 460 16.29 -1.60 -16.33
N PRO A 461 15.02 -1.33 -16.70
CA PRO A 461 13.96 -2.33 -16.70
C PRO A 461 14.17 -3.44 -17.74
N ALA A 462 14.82 -3.14 -18.87
CA ALA A 462 15.12 -4.15 -19.89
C ALA A 462 16.12 -5.20 -19.38
N TYR A 463 17.19 -4.76 -18.70
CA TYR A 463 18.11 -5.69 -18.07
C TYR A 463 17.41 -6.44 -16.94
N SER A 464 16.66 -5.71 -16.10
CA SER A 464 16.04 -6.28 -14.91
C SER A 464 15.05 -7.38 -15.23
N VAL A 465 14.12 -7.17 -16.18
CA VAL A 465 13.16 -8.22 -16.57
C VAL A 465 13.85 -9.43 -17.22
N SER A 466 14.98 -9.22 -17.92
CA SER A 466 15.78 -10.30 -18.52
C SER A 466 16.53 -11.16 -17.49
N GLN A 467 16.73 -10.63 -16.28
CA GLN A 467 17.31 -11.37 -15.15
C GLN A 467 16.22 -12.01 -14.29
N ASN A 468 15.14 -11.27 -14.06
CA ASN A 468 14.01 -11.72 -13.25
C ASN A 468 13.30 -12.91 -13.89
N LEU A 469 13.14 -12.88 -15.22
CA LEU A 469 12.44 -13.88 -16.01
C LEU A 469 13.25 -14.32 -17.23
N SER A 470 12.88 -15.46 -17.81
CA SER A 470 13.49 -16.03 -19.00
C SER A 470 12.50 -15.99 -20.17
N PHE A 471 12.84 -15.24 -21.22
CA PHE A 471 12.05 -15.07 -22.43
C PHE A 471 12.44 -16.12 -23.48
N PRO A 472 11.52 -16.55 -24.35
CA PRO A 472 11.86 -17.51 -25.39
C PRO A 472 12.82 -16.88 -26.42
N SER A 473 13.68 -17.71 -27.01
CA SER A 473 14.80 -17.25 -27.85
C SER A 473 14.37 -16.51 -29.12
N ASP A 474 13.17 -16.76 -29.61
CA ASP A 474 12.56 -16.09 -30.76
C ASP A 474 11.91 -14.75 -30.40
N LYS A 475 11.79 -14.44 -29.10
CA LYS A 475 11.26 -13.17 -28.58
C LYS A 475 12.20 -12.53 -27.53
N PRO A 476 13.46 -12.20 -27.87
CA PRO A 476 14.40 -11.64 -26.89
C PRO A 476 13.99 -10.25 -26.39
N VAL A 477 14.44 -9.92 -25.17
CA VAL A 477 14.40 -8.57 -24.61
C VAL A 477 15.71 -7.87 -24.97
N SER A 478 15.64 -6.81 -25.79
CA SER A 478 16.81 -5.98 -26.08
C SER A 478 17.07 -5.06 -24.89
N THR A 479 18.32 -5.03 -24.44
CA THR A 479 18.81 -4.14 -23.38
C THR A 479 19.43 -2.85 -23.95
N THR A 480 19.31 -2.64 -25.26
CA THR A 480 19.68 -1.41 -25.97
C THR A 480 18.51 -0.44 -25.93
N TYR A 481 18.68 0.69 -25.24
CA TYR A 481 17.65 1.73 -25.12
C TYR A 481 17.61 2.62 -26.36
N ILE A 482 16.39 2.92 -26.80
CA ILE A 482 16.08 4.02 -27.74
C ILE A 482 15.83 5.30 -26.93
N PHE A 483 15.04 5.17 -25.86
CA PHE A 483 14.72 6.27 -24.96
C PHE A 483 14.77 5.79 -23.51
N ASN A 484 15.70 6.32 -22.72
CA ASN A 484 15.72 6.19 -21.27
C ASN A 484 16.30 7.51 -20.70
N PRO A 485 15.46 8.42 -20.20
CA PRO A 485 15.91 9.75 -19.80
C PRO A 485 16.62 9.76 -18.43
N PHE A 486 16.71 8.61 -17.76
CA PHE A 486 17.28 8.47 -16.42
C PHE A 486 18.71 7.92 -16.43
N LEU A 487 19.09 7.20 -17.49
CA LEU A 487 20.44 6.66 -17.68
C LEU A 487 21.23 7.53 -18.67
N ALA A 488 22.56 7.49 -18.54
CA ALA A 488 23.48 8.19 -19.46
C ALA A 488 23.63 7.46 -20.80
N VAL A 489 22.51 7.18 -21.47
CA VAL A 489 22.46 6.60 -22.83
C VAL A 489 22.30 7.71 -23.87
N GLN A 490 23.07 7.63 -24.97
CA GLN A 490 22.90 8.56 -26.08
C GLN A 490 21.53 8.32 -26.72
N GLN A 491 20.64 9.32 -26.67
CA GLN A 491 19.36 9.27 -27.36
C GLN A 491 19.63 9.13 -28.87
N LYS A 492 19.06 8.10 -29.51
CA LYS A 492 18.74 8.21 -30.94
C LYS A 492 17.51 9.11 -31.03
N GLU A 493 17.49 10.03 -31.99
CA GLU A 493 16.36 10.96 -32.19
C GLU A 493 15.03 10.20 -32.10
N VAL A 494 14.14 10.68 -31.23
CA VAL A 494 12.78 10.13 -31.07
C VAL A 494 12.01 10.42 -32.38
N PRO A 495 11.37 9.42 -33.01
CA PRO A 495 10.63 9.60 -34.27
C PRO A 495 9.48 10.61 -34.20
#